data_AF-A0A2V8B8C1-F1
#
_entry.id   AF-A0A2V8B8C1-F1
#
_cell.length_a   1.000
_cell.length_b   1.000
_cell.length_c   1.000
_cell.angle_alpha   90.00
_cell.angle_beta   90.00
_cell.angle_gamma   90.00
#
_symmetry.space_group_name_H-M   'P 1'
#
loop_
_entity.id
_entity.type
_entity.pdbx_description
1 polymer ?
#
loop_
_entity_poly.entity_id
_entity_poly.type
_entity_poly.pdbx_seq_one_letter_code
_entity_poly.pdbx_strand_id
1 'polypeptide(L)'
;TEMCIIPYATQQGEISFCAYNTGIGWRNIIEKMHMTATLTKWYEEHGRHEIFAGNKAVPLPSTAHSLKLNEEAVRAGAQTDLDQLGIAKNAREEKLKARAGVARGSHPGNTGKPDARYDEEMARLYRQHVLKEQPTLQIQGLGGKRKAEVLHN
;
A
#
# COMPACT_ATOMS: atom_id res chain seq x y z
N THR A 1 11.19 24.17 7.75
CA THR A 1 10.94 23.77 9.15
C THR A 1 12.18 23.07 9.64
N GLU A 2 12.94 23.72 10.52
CA GLU A 2 14.18 23.15 11.07
C GLU A 2 13.82 22.01 12.04
N MET A 3 14.36 20.83 11.78
CA MET A 3 14.21 19.67 12.66
C MET A 3 15.22 19.81 13.79
N CYS A 4 14.76 20.10 15.00
CA CYS A 4 15.59 20.07 16.20
C CYS A 4 16.10 18.64 16.42
N ILE A 5 17.38 18.42 16.19
CA ILE A 5 18.05 17.13 16.41
C ILE A 5 18.48 17.08 17.88
N ILE A 6 17.74 16.34 18.70
CA ILE A 6 18.10 16.06 20.09
C ILE A 6 18.99 14.80 20.09
N PRO A 7 20.25 14.88 20.55
CA PRO A 7 21.13 13.71 20.59
C PRO A 7 20.58 12.66 21.57
N TYR A 8 20.58 11.40 21.15
CA TYR A 8 20.22 10.25 21.98
C TYR A 8 21.43 9.33 22.11
N ALA A 9 21.89 9.10 23.34
CA ALA A 9 22.89 8.08 23.63
C ALA A 9 22.15 6.75 23.84
N THR A 10 22.37 5.76 22.98
CA THR A 10 21.79 4.42 23.20
C THR A 10 22.62 3.59 24.18
N GLN A 11 21.91 2.73 24.93
CA GLN A 11 22.40 1.80 25.95
C GLN A 11 22.96 2.50 27.21
N GLN A 12 22.03 3.12 27.96
CA GLN A 12 22.14 3.71 29.32
C GLN A 12 23.05 4.92 29.54
N GLY A 13 23.15 5.83 28.57
CA GLY A 13 23.48 7.24 28.86
C GLY A 13 22.26 8.02 29.40
N GLU A 14 22.48 9.22 29.95
CA GLU A 14 21.42 10.12 30.42
C GLU A 14 20.51 10.54 29.24
N ILE A 15 19.24 10.13 29.30
CA ILE A 15 18.23 10.54 28.32
C ILE A 15 17.65 11.87 28.77
N SER A 16 17.75 12.89 27.91
CA SER A 16 17.17 14.21 28.22
C SER A 16 15.65 14.12 28.39
N PHE A 17 15.12 14.87 29.35
CA PHE A 17 13.69 14.89 29.68
C PHE A 17 12.80 15.18 28.45
N CYS A 18 13.27 16.05 27.56
CA CYS A 18 12.57 16.40 26.32
C CYS A 18 12.55 15.24 25.31
N ALA A 19 13.59 14.41 25.24
CA ALA A 19 13.58 13.22 24.39
C ALA A 19 12.58 12.17 24.90
N TYR A 20 12.44 12.04 26.23
CA TYR A 20 11.51 11.09 26.85
C TYR A 20 10.04 11.47 26.70
N ASN A 21 9.68 12.75 26.90
CA ASN A 21 8.28 13.19 26.93
C ASN A 21 7.77 13.83 25.63
N THR A 22 8.67 14.42 24.84
CA THR A 22 8.28 15.29 23.72
C THR A 22 8.92 14.87 22.39
N GLY A 23 9.76 13.83 22.41
CA GLY A 23 10.53 13.35 21.26
C GLY A 23 9.94 12.12 20.54
N ILE A 24 10.80 11.45 19.77
CA ILE A 24 10.51 10.37 18.82
C ILE A 24 10.21 9.02 19.53
N GLY A 25 9.15 8.97 20.35
CA GLY A 25 8.64 7.70 20.89
C GLY A 25 9.60 6.94 21.81
N TRP A 26 10.59 7.61 22.43
CA TRP A 26 11.57 7.00 23.33
C TRP A 26 10.95 6.29 24.53
N ARG A 27 9.85 6.84 25.07
CA ARG A 27 9.01 6.18 26.07
C ARG A 27 8.64 4.75 25.63
N ASN A 28 8.08 4.60 24.43
CA ASN A 28 7.68 3.30 23.91
C ASN A 28 8.87 2.37 23.66
N ILE A 29 10.03 2.91 23.29
CA ILE A 29 11.25 2.10 23.05
C ILE A 29 11.78 1.57 24.38
N ILE A 30 11.91 2.40 25.40
CA ILE A 30 12.39 1.99 26.74
C ILE A 30 11.40 1.05 27.40
N GLU A 31 10.10 1.37 27.36
CA GLU A 31 9.05 0.51 27.93
C GLU A 31 9.07 -0.86 27.25
N LYS A 32 9.21 -0.95 25.93
CA LYS A 32 9.34 -2.24 25.22
C LYS A 32 10.66 -2.96 25.49
N MET A 33 11.76 -2.24 25.66
CA MET A 33 13.09 -2.82 25.91
C MET A 33 13.21 -3.40 27.32
N HIS A 34 12.57 -2.77 28.30
CA HIS A 34 12.52 -3.23 29.70
C HIS A 34 11.24 -4.03 30.04
N MET A 35 10.37 -4.30 29.07
CA MET A 35 9.24 -5.20 29.26
C MET A 35 9.75 -6.63 29.50
N THR A 36 9.62 -7.11 30.74
CA THR A 36 10.07 -8.44 31.16
C THR A 36 9.07 -9.55 30.79
N ALA A 37 7.79 -9.21 30.58
CA ALA A 37 6.77 -10.15 30.09
C ALA A 37 5.79 -9.44 29.15
N THR A 38 5.43 -10.08 28.04
CA THR A 38 4.31 -9.67 27.20
C THR A 38 3.02 -10.27 27.75
N LEU A 39 1.87 -9.61 27.52
CA LEU A 39 0.55 -10.13 27.90
C LEU A 39 0.33 -11.58 27.40
N THR A 40 0.89 -11.91 26.23
CA THR A 40 0.87 -13.26 25.67
C THR A 40 1.57 -14.27 26.57
N LYS A 41 2.80 -13.97 27.03
CA LYS A 41 3.53 -14.85 27.97
C LYS A 41 2.77 -15.02 29.29
N TRP A 42 2.17 -13.93 29.79
CA TRP A 42 1.36 -14.00 31.00
C TRP A 42 0.14 -14.93 30.85
N TYR A 43 -0.57 -14.85 29.72
CA TYR A 43 -1.70 -15.73 29.43
C TYR A 43 -1.30 -17.19 29.14
N GLU A 44 -0.09 -17.43 28.64
CA GLU A 44 0.46 -18.78 28.49
C GLU A 44 0.69 -19.43 29.86
N GLU A 45 1.26 -18.69 30.82
CA GLU A 45 1.57 -19.20 32.16
C GLU A 45 0.36 -19.28 33.09
N HIS A 46 -0.47 -18.25 33.10
CA HIS A 46 -1.56 -18.09 34.07
C HIS A 46 -2.94 -18.41 33.48
N GLY A 47 -3.03 -18.67 32.17
CA GLY A 47 -4.29 -18.80 31.46
C GLY A 47 -4.99 -17.45 31.26
N ARG A 48 -6.06 -17.46 30.46
CA ARG A 48 -6.92 -16.29 30.31
C ARG A 48 -7.89 -16.23 31.51
N HIS A 49 -8.33 -15.02 31.87
CA HIS A 49 -9.23 -14.72 33.00
C HIS A 49 -10.38 -15.72 33.14
N GLU A 50 -10.77 -16.00 34.39
CA GLU A 50 -11.87 -16.90 34.72
C GLU A 50 -13.16 -16.53 33.96
N ILE A 51 -13.80 -17.54 33.38
CA ILE A 51 -15.02 -17.37 32.61
C ILE A 51 -16.19 -17.38 33.58
N PHE A 52 -16.87 -16.24 33.70
CA PHE A 52 -18.16 -16.12 34.39
C PHE A 52 -19.27 -16.10 33.35
N ALA A 53 -20.06 -17.18 33.28
CA ALA A 53 -21.23 -17.25 32.43
C ALA A 53 -22.49 -17.28 33.32
N GLY A 54 -23.34 -16.26 33.21
CA GLY A 54 -24.61 -16.19 33.95
C GLY A 54 -24.47 -16.31 35.47
N ASN A 55 -23.61 -15.49 36.09
CA ASN A 55 -23.31 -15.50 37.53
C ASN A 55 -22.81 -16.84 38.10
N LYS A 56 -22.37 -17.78 37.26
CA LYS A 56 -21.77 -19.05 37.68
C LYS A 56 -20.30 -19.10 37.25
N ALA A 57 -19.44 -19.55 38.16
CA ALA A 57 -18.04 -19.82 37.86
C ALA A 57 -17.94 -21.08 36.99
N VAL A 58 -17.26 -20.99 35.84
CA VAL A 58 -17.02 -22.12 34.94
C VAL A 58 -15.50 -22.32 34.83
N PRO A 59 -14.90 -23.16 35.69
CA PRO A 59 -13.46 -23.42 35.63
C PRO A 59 -13.12 -24.23 34.39
N LEU A 60 -12.02 -23.86 33.71
CA LEU A 60 -11.47 -24.65 32.62
C LEU A 60 -10.68 -25.85 33.19
N PRO A 61 -10.91 -27.08 32.71
CA PRO A 61 -10.24 -28.27 33.23
C PRO A 61 -8.75 -28.35 32.86
N SER A 62 -8.30 -27.66 31.81
CA SER A 62 -6.89 -27.60 31.38
C SER A 62 -6.64 -26.40 30.48
N THR A 63 -5.43 -25.85 30.52
CA THR A 63 -4.92 -24.86 29.57
C THR A 63 -4.26 -25.51 28.34
N ALA A 64 -4.14 -26.83 28.30
CA ALA A 64 -3.54 -27.54 27.17
C ALA A 64 -4.42 -27.40 25.92
N HIS A 65 -3.82 -26.92 24.83
CA HIS A 65 -4.50 -26.76 23.55
C HIS A 65 -4.35 -28.03 22.71
N SER A 66 -5.46 -28.53 22.16
CA SER A 66 -5.42 -29.56 21.12
C SER A 66 -6.29 -29.10 19.95
N LEU A 67 -5.73 -29.16 18.74
CA LEU A 67 -6.44 -28.86 17.50
C LEU A 67 -6.55 -30.16 16.72
N LYS A 68 -7.77 -30.68 16.57
CA LYS A 68 -8.03 -31.81 15.67
C LYS A 68 -8.32 -31.25 14.28
N LEU A 69 -7.38 -31.43 13.37
CA LEU A 69 -7.54 -31.04 11.97
C LEU A 69 -8.41 -32.10 11.26
N ASN A 70 -9.42 -31.65 10.50
CA ASN A 70 -10.12 -32.51 9.57
C ASN A 70 -9.30 -32.61 8.27
N GLU A 71 -8.78 -33.79 7.97
CA GLU A 71 -7.91 -34.03 6.81
C GLU A 71 -8.56 -33.68 5.47
N GLU A 72 -9.88 -33.91 5.32
CA GLU A 72 -10.60 -33.60 4.09
C GLU A 72 -10.67 -32.09 3.86
N ALA A 73 -10.99 -31.33 4.92
CA ALA A 73 -11.07 -29.87 4.86
C ALA A 73 -9.70 -29.24 4.58
N VAL A 74 -8.63 -29.82 5.12
CA VAL A 74 -7.25 -29.36 4.89
C VAL A 74 -6.84 -29.61 3.45
N ARG A 75 -7.23 -30.76 2.89
CA ARG A 75 -6.92 -31.12 1.50
C ARG A 75 -7.74 -30.35 0.47
N ALA A 76 -8.94 -29.88 0.84
CA ALA A 76 -9.81 -29.10 -0.04
C ALA A 76 -9.19 -27.79 -0.57
N GLY A 77 -8.09 -27.33 0.05
CA GLY A 77 -7.36 -26.15 -0.41
C GLY A 77 -8.07 -24.83 -0.11
N ALA A 78 -7.44 -23.72 -0.50
CA ALA A 78 -8.01 -22.39 -0.29
C ALA A 78 -9.16 -22.11 -1.27
N GLN A 79 -10.23 -21.48 -0.77
CA GLN A 79 -11.36 -21.05 -1.58
C GLN A 79 -10.96 -19.87 -2.49
N THR A 80 -11.20 -20.01 -3.81
CA THR A 80 -10.80 -19.02 -4.86
C THR A 80 -11.98 -18.52 -5.71
N ASP A 81 -13.21 -18.86 -5.34
CA ASP A 81 -14.43 -18.44 -6.05
C ASP A 81 -14.55 -16.91 -6.20
N LEU A 82 -14.26 -16.15 -5.14
CA LEU A 82 -14.29 -14.69 -5.14
C LEU A 82 -13.23 -14.09 -6.08
N ASP A 83 -12.09 -14.76 -6.25
CA ASP A 83 -11.06 -14.33 -7.19
C ASP A 83 -11.53 -14.55 -8.64
N GLN A 84 -12.16 -15.70 -8.92
CA GLN A 84 -12.71 -16.03 -10.24
C GLN A 84 -13.84 -15.07 -10.63
N LEU A 85 -14.68 -14.68 -9.68
CA LEU A 85 -15.75 -13.69 -9.86
C LEU A 85 -15.23 -12.23 -9.86
N GLY A 86 -13.96 -12.02 -9.53
CA GLY A 86 -13.36 -10.68 -9.47
C GLY A 86 -13.93 -9.79 -8.36
N ILE A 87 -14.56 -10.36 -7.34
CA ILE A 87 -15.13 -9.65 -6.19
C ILE A 87 -14.01 -9.35 -5.20
N ALA A 88 -14.02 -8.18 -4.56
CA ALA A 88 -13.04 -7.85 -3.53
C ALA A 88 -13.34 -8.60 -2.23
N LYS A 89 -12.32 -9.15 -1.56
CA LYS A 89 -12.49 -9.94 -0.34
C LYS A 89 -12.56 -9.08 0.92
N ASN A 90 -12.04 -7.87 0.87
CA ASN A 90 -11.96 -6.97 2.01
C ASN A 90 -12.04 -5.49 1.60
N ALA A 91 -12.35 -4.63 2.57
CA ALA A 91 -12.46 -3.19 2.37
C ALA A 91 -11.18 -2.54 1.81
N ARG A 92 -10.00 -3.11 2.10
CA ARG A 92 -8.72 -2.62 1.56
C ARG A 92 -8.63 -2.87 0.05
N GLU A 93 -9.03 -4.06 -0.40
CA GLU A 93 -9.08 -4.43 -1.81
C GLU A 93 -10.12 -3.62 -2.57
N GLU A 94 -11.30 -3.37 -1.98
CA GLU A 94 -12.29 -2.45 -2.54
C GLU A 94 -11.71 -1.04 -2.69
N LYS A 95 -11.06 -0.52 -1.66
CA LYS A 95 -10.43 0.80 -1.70
C LYS A 95 -9.29 0.86 -2.72
N LEU A 96 -8.51 -0.20 -2.87
CA LEU A 96 -7.48 -0.30 -3.89
C LEU A 96 -8.07 -0.39 -5.29
N LYS A 97 -9.15 -1.15 -5.50
CA LYS A 97 -9.88 -1.19 -6.78
C LYS A 97 -10.50 0.16 -7.12
N ALA A 98 -11.13 0.82 -6.16
CA ALA A 98 -11.67 2.17 -6.31
C ALA A 98 -10.55 3.17 -6.65
N ARG A 99 -9.42 3.13 -5.94
CA ARG A 99 -8.24 3.95 -6.23
C ARG A 99 -7.63 3.62 -7.58
N ALA A 100 -7.57 2.36 -7.98
CA ALA A 100 -7.05 1.95 -9.27
C ALA A 100 -8.02 2.34 -10.42
N GLY A 101 -9.31 2.48 -10.15
CA GLY A 101 -10.28 3.08 -11.05
C GLY A 101 -10.07 4.59 -11.18
N VAL A 102 -9.86 5.28 -10.04
CA VAL A 102 -9.59 6.73 -10.00
C VAL A 102 -8.23 7.09 -10.61
N ALA A 103 -7.18 6.31 -10.34
CA ALA A 103 -5.82 6.50 -10.87
C ALA A 103 -5.72 6.16 -12.36
N ARG A 104 -6.65 5.36 -12.88
CA ARG A 104 -6.87 5.15 -14.32
C ARG A 104 -7.75 6.25 -14.92
N GLY A 105 -7.57 7.51 -14.50
CA GLY A 105 -7.96 8.68 -15.29
C GLY A 105 -9.42 9.12 -15.26
N SER A 106 -10.17 8.91 -14.18
CA SER A 106 -11.47 9.61 -14.03
C SER A 106 -11.26 11.02 -13.47
N HIS A 107 -11.39 12.04 -14.32
CA HIS A 107 -11.54 13.45 -13.89
C HIS A 107 -12.78 13.58 -12.98
N PRO A 108 -12.81 14.47 -11.97
CA PRO A 108 -13.99 14.66 -11.11
C PRO A 108 -15.13 15.26 -11.95
N GLY A 109 -15.91 14.40 -12.61
CA GLY A 109 -16.98 14.77 -13.52
C GLY A 109 -17.21 13.82 -14.71
N ASN A 110 -16.29 12.89 -15.01
CA ASN A 110 -16.43 11.96 -16.14
C ASN A 110 -16.26 10.50 -15.71
N THR A 111 -17.34 9.73 -15.76
CA THR A 111 -17.41 8.28 -15.44
C THR A 111 -16.96 7.42 -16.64
N GLY A 112 -15.91 7.83 -17.35
CA GLY A 112 -15.38 7.15 -18.53
C GLY A 112 -13.98 6.57 -18.27
N LYS A 113 -13.66 5.47 -18.96
CA LYS A 113 -12.31 4.86 -18.99
C LYS A 113 -11.27 5.91 -19.40
N PRO A 114 -9.99 5.77 -19.00
CA PRO A 114 -8.93 6.66 -19.48
C PRO A 114 -8.80 6.46 -20.99
N ASP A 115 -9.30 7.41 -21.77
CA ASP A 115 -9.04 7.41 -23.19
C ASP A 115 -7.59 7.87 -23.36
N ALA A 116 -6.71 6.94 -23.73
CA ALA A 116 -5.30 7.24 -24.03
C ALA A 116 -5.15 8.42 -25.02
N ARG A 117 -6.16 8.62 -25.88
CA ARG A 117 -6.22 9.75 -26.82
C ARG A 117 -6.39 11.10 -26.13
N TYR A 118 -7.15 11.17 -25.04
CA TYR A 118 -7.31 12.37 -24.23
C TYR A 118 -6.01 12.72 -23.52
N ASP A 119 -5.32 11.71 -22.96
CA ASP A 119 -4.03 11.91 -22.30
C ASP A 119 -2.96 12.40 -23.29
N GLU A 120 -2.94 11.86 -24.52
CA GLU A 120 -2.08 12.32 -25.62
C GLU A 120 -2.35 13.78 -26.01
N GLU A 121 -3.63 14.16 -26.10
CA GLU A 121 -4.03 15.53 -26.43
C GLU A 121 -3.63 16.53 -25.33
N MET A 122 -3.86 16.17 -24.07
CA MET A 122 -3.45 16.98 -22.92
C MET A 122 -1.93 17.14 -22.84
N ALA A 123 -1.17 16.06 -23.10
CA ALA A 123 0.28 16.13 -23.17
C ALA A 123 0.76 17.05 -24.31
N ARG A 124 0.08 17.04 -25.47
CA ARG A 124 0.37 17.95 -26.58
C ARG A 124 0.12 19.40 -26.21
N LEU A 125 -1.04 19.70 -25.64
CA LEU A 125 -1.42 21.05 -25.20
C LEU A 125 -0.45 21.56 -24.11
N TYR A 126 -0.04 20.70 -23.18
CA TYR A 126 0.93 21.04 -22.14
C TYR A 126 2.30 21.41 -22.73
N ARG A 127 2.81 20.65 -23.70
CA ARG A 127 4.07 20.96 -24.39
C ARG A 127 4.02 22.34 -25.07
N GLN A 128 2.89 22.68 -25.69
CA GLN A 128 2.71 23.96 -26.39
C GLN A 128 2.54 25.14 -25.43
N HIS A 129 1.67 25.03 -24.44
CA HIS A 129 1.27 26.17 -23.60
C HIS A 129 2.11 26.35 -22.34
N VAL A 130 2.59 25.26 -21.74
CA VAL A 130 3.36 25.30 -20.48
C VAL A 130 4.86 25.28 -20.75
N LEU A 131 5.32 24.31 -21.56
CA LEU A 131 6.74 24.17 -21.91
C LEU A 131 7.17 25.09 -23.06
N LYS A 132 6.22 25.70 -23.78
CA LYS A 132 6.46 26.64 -24.89
C LYS A 132 7.37 26.06 -25.97
N GLU A 133 7.28 24.76 -26.21
CA GLU A 133 7.98 24.12 -27.33
C GLU A 133 7.40 24.66 -28.65
N GLN A 134 8.27 25.22 -29.50
CA GLN A 134 7.86 25.68 -30.83
C GLN A 134 7.47 24.46 -31.68
N PRO A 135 6.30 24.47 -32.35
CA PRO A 135 5.91 23.35 -33.20
C PRO A 135 6.92 23.25 -34.36
N THR A 136 7.74 22.21 -34.34
CA THR A 136 8.67 21.92 -35.43
C THR A 136 7.83 21.50 -36.63
N LEU A 137 7.67 22.41 -37.59
CA LEU A 137 7.12 22.10 -38.90
C LEU A 137 8.07 21.08 -39.54
N GLN A 138 7.67 19.81 -39.57
CA GLN A 138 8.35 18.81 -40.38
C GLN A 138 8.11 19.20 -41.85
N ILE A 139 9.06 19.92 -42.44
CA ILE A 139 9.04 20.21 -43.87
C ILE A 139 9.21 18.87 -44.58
N GLN A 140 8.11 18.35 -45.11
CA GLN A 140 8.12 17.19 -45.99
C GLN A 140 8.98 17.55 -47.21
N GLY A 141 10.17 16.95 -47.29
CA GLY A 141 11.18 17.31 -48.29
C GLY A 141 10.58 17.26 -49.69
N LEU A 142 10.67 18.37 -50.43
CA LEU A 142 10.37 18.38 -51.86
C LEU A 142 11.32 17.39 -52.54
N GLY A 143 10.80 16.21 -52.90
CA GLY A 143 11.50 15.23 -53.71
C GLY A 143 11.89 15.87 -55.04
N GLY A 144 13.19 16.06 -55.25
CA GLY A 144 13.75 16.54 -56.51
C GLY A 144 13.35 15.60 -57.66
N LYS A 145 12.84 16.18 -58.75
CA LYS A 145 12.56 15.45 -59.99
C LYS A 145 13.89 14.91 -60.55
N ARG A 146 14.06 13.58 -60.56
CA ARG A 146 15.13 12.93 -61.34
C ARG A 146 14.87 13.19 -62.82
N LYS A 147 15.86 13.74 -63.54
CA LYS A 147 15.83 13.92 -65.00
C LYS A 147 15.65 12.55 -65.66
N ALA A 148 14.68 12.45 -66.57
CA ALA A 148 14.54 11.32 -67.48
C ALA A 148 15.72 11.32 -68.47
N GLU A 149 16.41 10.19 -68.56
CA GLU A 149 17.48 9.93 -69.51
C GLU A 149 16.84 9.72 -70.90
N VAL A 150 17.18 10.58 -71.86
CA VAL A 150 16.67 10.50 -73.23
C VAL A 150 17.60 9.59 -74.04
N LEU A 151 17.13 8.37 -74.32
CA LEU A 151 17.73 7.46 -75.30
C LEU A 151 17.64 8.10 -76.69
N HIS A 152 18.80 8.38 -77.30
CA HIS A 152 18.92 8.68 -78.73
C HIS A 152 19.21 7.37 -79.47
N ASN A 153 18.44 7.14 -80.55
CA ASN A 153 18.70 6.12 -81.56
C ASN A 153 20.04 6.33 -82.26
#